data_AF-A0A7K0MZY6-F1
#
_entry.id   AF-A0A7K0MZY6-F1
#
_cell.length_a   1.000
_cell.length_b   1.000
_cell.length_c   1.000
_cell.angle_alpha   90.00
_cell.angle_beta   90.00
_cell.angle_gamma   90.00
#
_symmetry.space_group_name_H-M   'P 1'
#
loop_
_entity.id
_entity.type
_entity.pdbx_description
1 polymer ?
#
loop_
_entity_poly.entity_id
_entity_poly.type
_entity_poly.pdbx_seq_one_letter_code
_entity_poly.pdbx_strand_id
1 'polypeptide(L)'
;MAITDREYALELDRNDPLAHFRSRFVITDPDMCYLDGNSLGRLPHSTIIAINEYMTQEWGREVVTGWSHWVDEAQPTGDLIGRSALGAGPGQMLTCDTTSVNFYQLAVAAINARPGRKTIITDAANFPTDRYILDGIAKQLGLN
;
A
#
# COMPACT_ATOMS: atom_id res chain seq x y z
N MET A 1 3.10 -36.95 17.38
CA MET A 1 2.95 -36.25 16.09
C MET A 1 4.22 -35.45 15.86
N ALA A 2 4.93 -35.69 14.77
CA ALA A 2 6.09 -34.89 14.40
C ALA A 2 5.63 -33.54 13.87
N ILE A 3 6.45 -32.49 14.05
CA ILE A 3 6.15 -31.13 13.58
C ILE A 3 6.04 -31.02 12.05
N THR A 4 6.52 -32.03 11.33
CA THR A 4 6.46 -32.14 9.87
C THR A 4 5.24 -32.92 9.37
N ASP A 5 4.41 -33.46 10.28
CA ASP A 5 3.22 -34.23 9.91
C ASP A 5 2.07 -33.31 9.47
N ARG A 6 1.26 -33.74 8.49
CA ARG A 6 0.05 -33.00 8.06
C ARG A 6 -0.92 -32.70 9.21
N GLU A 7 -1.08 -33.64 10.14
CA GLU A 7 -1.96 -33.47 11.30
C GLU A 7 -1.50 -32.33 12.21
N TYR A 8 -0.19 -32.04 12.25
CA TYR A 8 0.33 -30.89 12.99
C TYR A 8 -0.12 -29.57 12.36
N ALA A 9 -0.04 -29.45 11.03
CA ALA A 9 -0.55 -28.28 10.32
C ALA A 9 -2.07 -28.10 10.50
N LEU A 10 -2.84 -29.19 10.44
CA LEU A 10 -4.30 -29.13 10.67
C LEU A 10 -4.65 -28.69 12.10
N GLU A 11 -3.85 -29.05 13.10
CA GLU A 11 -4.04 -28.58 14.47
C GLU A 11 -3.71 -27.08 14.60
N LEU A 12 -2.72 -26.57 13.86
CA LEU A 12 -2.44 -25.13 13.80
C LEU A 12 -3.60 -24.38 13.14
N ASP A 13 -4.15 -24.87 12.03
CA ASP A 13 -5.30 -24.26 11.37
C ASP A 13 -6.54 -24.21 12.27
N ARG A 14 -6.80 -25.29 13.04
CA ARG A 14 -7.92 -25.34 14.00
C ARG A 14 -7.80 -24.32 15.12
N ASN A 15 -6.57 -24.02 15.54
CA ASN A 15 -6.29 -23.13 16.66
C ASN A 15 -5.96 -21.69 16.24
N ASP A 16 -5.96 -21.38 14.94
CA ASP A 16 -5.68 -20.03 14.44
C ASP A 16 -6.86 -19.08 14.74
N PRO A 17 -6.70 -18.09 15.65
CA PRO A 17 -7.77 -17.12 15.92
C PRO A 17 -8.10 -16.23 14.71
N LEU A 18 -7.22 -16.17 13.71
CA LEU A 18 -7.38 -15.37 12.50
C LEU A 18 -7.98 -16.15 11.32
N ALA A 19 -8.24 -17.46 11.46
CA ALA A 19 -8.73 -18.31 10.37
C ALA A 19 -9.98 -17.74 9.67
N HIS A 20 -10.85 -17.06 10.44
CA HIS A 20 -12.07 -16.44 9.94
C HIS A 20 -11.81 -15.32 8.91
N PHE A 21 -10.67 -14.63 8.94
CA PHE A 21 -10.32 -13.59 7.96
C PHE A 21 -10.18 -14.14 6.54
N ARG A 22 -9.82 -15.43 6.38
CA ARG A 22 -9.72 -16.07 5.06
C ARG A 22 -11.03 -15.93 4.26
N SER A 23 -12.18 -15.98 4.93
CA SER A 23 -13.49 -15.85 4.30
C SER A 23 -13.80 -14.45 3.74
N ARG A 24 -12.98 -13.44 4.08
CA ARG A 24 -13.14 -12.06 3.57
C ARG A 24 -12.51 -11.85 2.20
N PHE A 25 -11.78 -12.83 1.69
CA PHE A 25 -11.07 -12.74 0.41
C PHE A 25 -11.70 -13.63 -0.65
N VAL A 26 -11.66 -13.15 -1.89
CA VAL A 26 -12.06 -13.94 -3.05
C VAL A 26 -11.06 -15.08 -3.27
N ILE A 27 -11.56 -16.31 -3.23
CA ILE A 27 -10.80 -17.53 -3.51
C ILE A 27 -11.57 -18.32 -4.56
N THR A 28 -11.12 -18.21 -5.81
CA THR A 28 -11.76 -18.86 -6.97
C THR A 28 -11.29 -20.30 -7.18
N ASP A 29 -10.04 -20.58 -6.83
CA ASP A 29 -9.44 -21.91 -6.86
C ASP A 29 -9.12 -22.33 -5.41
N PRO A 30 -9.84 -23.30 -4.84
CA PRO A 30 -9.60 -23.78 -3.48
C PRO A 30 -8.31 -24.60 -3.34
N ASP A 31 -7.77 -25.13 -4.43
CA ASP A 31 -6.58 -25.98 -4.44
C ASP A 31 -5.29 -25.17 -4.66
N MET A 32 -5.40 -23.91 -5.13
CA MET A 32 -4.26 -23.02 -5.31
C MET A 32 -3.65 -22.54 -3.97
N CYS A 33 -2.40 -22.95 -3.73
CA CYS A 33 -1.55 -22.38 -2.68
C CYS A 33 -0.91 -21.06 -3.17
N TYR A 34 -1.56 -19.93 -2.90
CA TYR A 34 -1.07 -18.61 -3.33
C TYR A 34 -0.08 -18.03 -2.32
N LEU A 35 1.20 -18.05 -2.68
CA LEU A 35 2.32 -17.65 -1.82
C LEU A 35 3.06 -16.40 -2.34
N ASP A 36 2.40 -15.57 -3.16
CA ASP A 36 2.97 -14.33 -3.74
C ASP A 36 2.17 -13.07 -3.34
N GLY A 37 1.55 -13.12 -2.16
CA GLY A 37 0.76 -12.01 -1.62
C GLY A 37 1.56 -10.75 -1.29
N ASN A 38 2.89 -10.88 -1.18
CA ASN A 38 3.83 -9.76 -1.04
C ASN A 38 3.98 -8.94 -2.33
N SER A 39 3.68 -9.53 -3.49
CA SER A 39 3.70 -8.86 -4.79
C SER A 39 2.31 -8.27 -5.08
N LEU A 40 1.26 -9.08 -4.96
CA LEU A 40 -0.12 -8.65 -5.15
C LEU A 40 -1.05 -9.33 -4.13
N GLY A 41 -1.72 -8.51 -3.31
CA GLY A 41 -2.67 -9.02 -2.33
C GLY A 41 -3.90 -9.68 -2.97
N ARG A 42 -4.47 -10.69 -2.31
CA ARG A 42 -5.77 -11.24 -2.70
C ARG A 42 -6.86 -10.18 -2.56
N LEU A 43 -7.82 -10.17 -3.48
CA LEU A 43 -8.94 -9.23 -3.51
C LEU A 43 -9.91 -9.47 -2.32
N PRO A 44 -10.15 -8.48 -1.46
CA PRO A 44 -11.22 -8.54 -0.47
C PRO A 44 -12.61 -8.44 -1.13
N HIS A 45 -13.60 -9.16 -0.59
CA HIS A 45 -14.99 -9.05 -1.04
C HIS A 45 -15.55 -7.63 -0.86
N SER A 46 -15.16 -6.93 0.21
CA SER A 46 -15.59 -5.55 0.49
C SER A 46 -15.12 -4.56 -0.58
N THR A 47 -13.95 -4.79 -1.19
CA THR A 47 -13.44 -3.93 -2.28
C THR A 47 -14.35 -3.98 -3.50
N ILE A 48 -14.90 -5.16 -3.83
CA ILE A 48 -15.86 -5.31 -4.93
C ILE A 48 -17.11 -4.47 -4.64
N ILE A 49 -17.65 -4.57 -3.43
CA ILE A 49 -18.85 -3.84 -3.01
C ILE A 49 -18.60 -2.33 -3.11
N ALA A 50 -17.55 -1.83 -2.45
CA ALA A 50 -17.22 -0.41 -2.41
C ALA A 50 -17.01 0.21 -3.80
N ILE A 51 -16.30 -0.49 -4.70
CA ILE A 51 -16.09 0.01 -6.07
C ILE A 51 -17.41 0.05 -6.87
N ASN A 52 -18.29 -0.96 -6.71
CA ASN A 52 -19.59 -0.95 -7.39
C ASN A 52 -20.52 0.15 -6.85
N GLU A 53 -20.49 0.41 -5.54
CA GLU A 53 -21.23 1.50 -4.91
C GLU A 53 -20.71 2.85 -5.41
N TYR A 54 -19.39 3.08 -5.41
CA TYR A 54 -18.78 4.28 -5.97
C TYR A 54 -19.21 4.50 -7.43
N MET A 55 -19.13 3.47 -8.29
CA MET A 55 -19.50 3.62 -9.70
C MET A 55 -20.97 3.97 -9.91
N THR A 56 -21.88 3.33 -9.15
CA THR A 56 -23.33 3.37 -9.44
C THR A 56 -24.09 4.39 -8.60
N GLN A 57 -23.69 4.60 -7.35
CA GLN A 57 -24.38 5.44 -6.38
C GLN A 57 -23.72 6.82 -6.25
N GLU A 58 -22.41 6.91 -6.46
CA GLU A 58 -21.68 8.18 -6.38
C GLU A 58 -21.40 8.73 -7.77
N TRP A 59 -20.40 8.21 -8.50
CA TRP A 59 -19.96 8.77 -9.77
C TRP A 59 -21.11 8.88 -10.78
N GLY A 60 -21.86 7.79 -10.97
CA GLY A 60 -22.98 7.76 -11.92
C GLY A 60 -24.13 8.72 -11.59
N ARG A 61 -24.34 9.06 -10.31
CA ARG A 61 -25.45 9.92 -9.87
C ARG A 61 -25.05 11.37 -9.66
N GLU A 62 -23.91 11.58 -9.01
CA GLU A 62 -23.46 12.89 -8.53
C GLU A 62 -22.65 13.63 -9.60
N VAL A 63 -21.97 12.90 -10.50
CA VAL A 63 -21.14 13.50 -11.54
C VAL A 63 -20.16 14.51 -10.92
N VAL A 64 -20.25 15.80 -11.27
CA VAL A 64 -19.34 16.83 -10.77
C VAL A 64 -19.60 17.20 -9.31
N THR A 65 -20.81 16.97 -8.78
CA THR A 65 -21.13 17.37 -7.40
C THR A 65 -20.45 16.47 -6.36
N GLY A 66 -20.02 15.27 -6.75
CA GLY A 66 -19.29 14.36 -5.86
C GLY A 66 -17.92 14.89 -5.43
N TRP A 67 -17.35 15.86 -6.18
CA TRP A 67 -16.16 16.59 -5.75
C TRP A 67 -16.28 17.24 -4.37
N SER A 68 -17.51 17.50 -3.89
CA SER A 68 -17.75 18.03 -2.55
C SER A 68 -17.26 17.12 -1.42
N HIS A 69 -17.02 15.83 -1.69
CA HIS A 69 -16.47 14.89 -0.71
C HIS A 69 -15.29 14.06 -1.24
N TRP A 70 -15.23 13.76 -2.55
CA TRP A 70 -14.10 13.01 -3.12
C TRP A 70 -12.74 13.72 -2.97
N VAL A 71 -12.73 15.05 -2.94
CA VAL A 71 -11.49 15.83 -2.83
C VAL A 71 -10.73 15.57 -1.53
N ASP A 72 -11.45 15.16 -0.48
CA ASP A 72 -10.88 14.99 0.85
C ASP A 72 -10.41 13.55 1.11
N GLU A 73 -10.81 12.56 0.32
CA GLU A 73 -10.63 11.12 0.58
C GLU A 73 -9.19 10.66 0.82
N ALA A 74 -8.20 11.38 0.28
CA ALA A 74 -6.80 11.10 0.48
C ALA A 74 -6.40 11.14 1.98
N GLN A 75 -6.97 12.07 2.75
CA GLN A 75 -6.62 12.28 4.16
C GLN A 75 -7.28 11.27 5.10
N PRO A 76 -8.61 11.03 5.09
CA PRO A 76 -9.24 9.98 5.89
C PRO A 76 -8.66 8.59 5.61
N THR A 77 -8.34 8.28 4.35
CA THR A 77 -7.69 7.03 3.98
C THR A 77 -6.27 6.96 4.55
N GLY A 78 -5.50 8.05 4.43
CA GLY A 78 -4.17 8.17 5.04
C GLY A 78 -4.20 7.96 6.56
N ASP A 79 -5.12 8.62 7.26
CA ASP A 79 -5.30 8.50 8.71
C ASP A 79 -5.73 7.09 9.14
N LEU A 80 -6.48 6.37 8.30
CA LEU A 80 -6.82 4.96 8.53
C LEU A 80 -5.61 4.06 8.43
N ILE A 81 -4.79 4.21 7.40
CA ILE A 81 -3.57 3.42 7.23
C ILE A 81 -2.57 3.75 8.35
N GLY A 82 -2.39 5.05 8.64
CA GLY A 82 -1.48 5.56 9.66
C GLY A 82 -1.73 4.95 11.03
N ARG A 83 -2.98 4.99 11.51
CA ARG A 83 -3.35 4.44 12.81
C ARG A 83 -3.35 2.91 12.86
N SER A 84 -3.59 2.24 11.74
CA SER A 84 -3.78 0.78 11.71
C SER A 84 -2.47 0.00 11.53
N ALA A 85 -1.46 0.59 10.88
CA ALA A 85 -0.26 -0.14 10.48
C ALA A 85 1.07 0.60 10.69
N LEU A 86 1.07 1.94 10.72
CA LEU A 86 2.32 2.72 10.61
C LEU A 86 2.64 3.57 11.85
N GLY A 87 1.73 3.65 12.82
CA GLY A 87 1.92 4.43 14.05
C GLY A 87 1.90 5.95 13.84
N ALA A 88 1.33 6.42 12.73
CA ALA A 88 1.18 7.84 12.42
C ALA A 88 -0.10 8.42 13.06
N GLY A 89 -0.01 9.66 13.54
CA GLY A 89 -1.14 10.40 14.07
C GLY A 89 -2.01 11.04 12.98
N PRO A 90 -3.18 11.60 13.36
CA PRO A 90 -4.06 12.29 12.41
C PRO A 90 -3.36 13.41 11.65
N GLY A 91 -3.61 13.50 10.34
CA GLY A 91 -3.04 14.52 9.45
C GLY A 91 -1.55 14.34 9.12
N GLN A 92 -0.93 13.22 9.52
CA GLN A 92 0.47 12.92 9.20
C GLN A 92 0.64 12.06 7.95
N MET A 93 -0.46 11.60 7.33
CA MET A 93 -0.44 10.73 6.16
C MET A 93 -1.52 11.10 5.15
N LEU A 94 -1.20 10.85 3.88
CA LEU A 94 -2.12 10.91 2.74
C LEU A 94 -2.01 9.61 1.94
N THR A 95 -3.11 9.16 1.35
CA THR A 95 -3.10 8.09 0.35
C THR A 95 -3.27 8.71 -1.04
N CYS A 96 -2.20 8.71 -1.83
CA CYS A 96 -2.15 9.37 -3.13
C CYS A 96 -1.16 8.69 -4.09
N ASP A 97 -1.31 8.96 -5.39
CA ASP A 97 -0.41 8.59 -6.46
C ASP A 97 0.09 7.12 -6.41
N THR A 98 1.39 6.92 -6.63
CA THR A 98 2.09 5.64 -6.59
C THR A 98 3.32 5.77 -5.69
N THR A 99 3.87 4.64 -5.24
CA THR A 99 5.11 4.63 -4.43
C THR A 99 6.23 5.44 -5.08
N SER A 100 6.47 5.26 -6.37
CA SER A 100 7.52 5.97 -7.13
C SER A 100 7.30 7.49 -7.16
N VAL A 101 6.06 7.95 -7.40
CA VAL A 101 5.75 9.39 -7.46
C VAL A 101 5.90 10.03 -6.08
N ASN A 102 5.34 9.41 -5.05
CA ASN A 102 5.45 9.90 -3.67
C ASN A 102 6.91 9.92 -3.21
N PHE A 103 7.68 8.88 -3.54
CA PHE A 103 9.10 8.81 -3.20
C PHE A 103 9.90 9.92 -3.89
N TYR A 104 9.66 10.19 -5.17
CA TYR A 104 10.28 11.31 -5.88
C TYR A 104 9.98 12.65 -5.20
N GLN A 105 8.70 12.94 -4.90
CA GLN A 105 8.29 14.19 -4.26
C GLN A 105 8.97 14.37 -2.90
N LEU A 106 8.98 13.31 -2.07
CA LEU A 106 9.60 13.31 -0.75
C LEU A 106 11.13 13.46 -0.82
N ALA A 107 11.79 12.76 -1.75
CA ALA A 107 13.24 12.84 -1.93
C ALA A 107 13.66 14.26 -2.34
N VAL A 108 12.97 14.87 -3.31
CA VAL A 108 13.23 16.25 -3.73
C VAL A 108 13.00 17.24 -2.58
N ALA A 109 11.91 17.09 -1.82
CA ALA A 109 11.64 17.93 -0.66
C ALA A 109 12.75 17.80 0.41
N ALA A 110 13.19 16.58 0.72
CA ALA A 110 14.24 16.31 1.70
C ALA A 110 15.60 16.89 1.28
N ILE A 111 15.96 16.79 0.00
CA ILE A 111 17.19 17.37 -0.56
C ILE A 111 17.16 18.90 -0.46
N ASN A 112 16.07 19.52 -0.90
CA ASN A 112 15.90 20.98 -0.84
C ASN A 112 15.93 21.51 0.60
N ALA A 113 15.45 20.74 1.57
CA ALA A 113 15.50 21.10 2.99
C ALA A 113 16.92 21.10 3.59
N ARG A 114 17.93 20.57 2.90
CA ARG A 114 19.32 20.45 3.39
C ARG A 114 20.32 21.11 2.42
N PRO A 115 20.25 22.44 2.23
CA PRO A 115 21.13 23.13 1.30
C PRO A 115 22.61 22.87 1.59
N GLY A 116 23.39 22.70 0.53
CA GLY A 116 24.84 22.42 0.60
C GLY A 116 25.22 20.96 0.83
N ARG A 117 24.29 20.07 1.18
CA ARG A 117 24.54 18.62 1.21
C ARG A 117 24.28 18.01 -0.15
N LYS A 118 25.29 17.35 -0.73
CA LYS A 118 25.25 16.84 -2.10
C LYS A 118 25.22 15.32 -2.23
N THR A 119 25.30 14.56 -1.15
CA THR A 119 25.42 13.10 -1.23
C THR A 119 24.12 12.43 -0.81
N ILE A 120 23.61 11.54 -1.67
CA ILE A 120 22.51 10.62 -1.37
C ILE A 120 23.14 9.25 -1.08
N ILE A 121 22.73 8.61 0.01
CA ILE A 121 23.16 7.25 0.36
C ILE A 121 21.96 6.31 0.17
N THR A 122 22.15 5.25 -0.59
CA THR A 122 21.14 4.19 -0.83
C THR A 122 21.84 2.84 -0.94
N ASP A 123 21.10 1.75 -0.75
CA ASP A 123 21.63 0.40 -0.86
C ASP A 123 21.72 -0.04 -2.34
N ALA A 124 22.77 -0.80 -2.68
CA ALA A 124 22.92 -1.38 -4.02
C ALA A 124 21.83 -2.41 -4.36
N ALA A 125 21.30 -3.10 -3.33
CA ALA A 125 20.21 -4.06 -3.42
C ALA A 125 18.82 -3.41 -3.32
N ASN A 126 18.73 -2.08 -3.22
CA ASN A 126 17.44 -1.40 -3.18
C ASN A 126 16.64 -1.62 -4.48
N PHE A 127 15.31 -1.54 -4.39
CA PHE A 127 14.43 -1.83 -5.51
C PHE A 127 14.76 -0.93 -6.72
N PRO A 128 14.71 -1.44 -7.97
CA PRO A 128 15.23 -0.70 -9.11
C PRO A 128 14.63 0.70 -9.31
N THR A 129 13.33 0.89 -9.08
CA THR A 129 12.68 2.21 -9.30
C THR A 129 13.24 3.28 -8.36
N ASP A 130 13.47 2.95 -7.10
CA ASP A 130 14.06 3.85 -6.11
C ASP A 130 15.46 4.30 -6.54
N ARG A 131 16.28 3.37 -7.03
CA ARG A 131 17.63 3.68 -7.53
C ARG A 131 17.57 4.60 -8.76
N TYR A 132 16.66 4.36 -9.70
CA TYR A 132 16.51 5.18 -10.90
C TYR A 132 16.01 6.58 -10.57
N ILE A 133 15.09 6.71 -9.62
CA ILE A 133 14.57 8.00 -9.14
C ILE A 133 15.70 8.82 -8.51
N LEU A 134 16.46 8.22 -7.59
CA LEU A 134 17.55 8.93 -6.91
C LEU A 134 18.67 9.33 -7.88
N ASP A 135 19.05 8.46 -8.82
CA ASP A 135 20.01 8.77 -9.88
C ASP A 135 19.53 9.90 -10.79
N GLY A 136 18.25 9.88 -11.19
CA GLY A 136 17.63 10.95 -11.96
C GLY A 136 17.65 12.29 -11.24
N ILE A 137 17.27 12.31 -9.95
CA ILE A 137 17.32 13.52 -9.12
C ILE A 137 18.76 14.03 -8.97
N ALA A 138 19.73 13.13 -8.75
CA ALA A 138 21.14 13.50 -8.61
C ALA A 138 21.68 14.19 -9.87
N LYS A 139 21.37 13.64 -11.05
CA LYS A 139 21.73 14.26 -12.35
C LYS A 139 21.05 15.60 -12.55
N GLN A 140 19.76 15.70 -12.23
CA GLN A 140 18.98 16.93 -12.41
C GLN A 140 19.47 18.07 -11.52
N LEU A 141 19.86 17.77 -10.27
CA LEU A 141 20.24 18.78 -9.27
C LEU A 141 21.76 18.95 -9.10
N GLY A 142 22.59 18.24 -9.88
CA GLY A 142 24.05 18.33 -9.81
C GLY A 142 24.60 17.87 -8.45
N LEU A 143 24.07 16.76 -7.94
CA LEU A 143 24.50 16.10 -6.71
C LEU A 143 25.74 15.21 -6.96
N ASN A 144 26.44 14.84 -5.89
CA ASN A 144 27.67 14.04 -5.92
C ASN A 144 27.38 12.54 -5.90
#